data_AF-A0AAV0P045-F1
#
_entry.id   AF-A0AAV0P045-F1
#
_cell.length_a   1.000
_cell.length_b   1.000
_cell.length_c   1.000
_cell.angle_alpha   90.00
_cell.angle_beta   90.00
_cell.angle_gamma   90.00
#
_symmetry.space_group_name_H-M   'P 1'
#
loop_
_entity.id
_entity.type
_entity.pdbx_description
1 polymer ?
#
loop_
_entity_poly.entity_id
_entity_poly.type
_entity_poly.pdbx_seq_one_letter_code
_entity_poly.pdbx_strand_id
1 'polypeptide(L)'
;MNVPSPKKDLMIVNMGPQHPSMHGVLRLIVTLDGEDVIDCEPILGYLHRGMEKIGENRTIIQYLPYEQLGNIQVPKRASYIRVILLELSRIASHLLWLGPFMADIGVAADLPHGWIDKCLDFCDYFLTRVTEYQKLITRNPIFLERVEGVGIVGAEEAINWGLSGPMLRASGVQWDLRKVDHYESYDEFDWEVPWQKEGDSLARYLVRIGEMTESIKIIQQALERIPGGPYENLETRHFDRERDPEWDDDR
;
A
#
# COMPACT_ATOMS: atom_id res chain seq x y z
N MET A 1 11.68 -60.39 11.22
CA MET A 1 12.75 -59.60 10.57
C MET A 1 12.24 -58.18 10.45
N ASN A 2 12.85 -57.21 11.14
CA ASN A 2 12.54 -55.79 10.93
C ASN A 2 13.08 -55.41 9.56
N VAL A 3 12.19 -55.27 8.57
CA VAL A 3 12.54 -54.63 7.30
C VAL A 3 12.85 -53.17 7.65
N PRO A 4 14.06 -52.66 7.36
CA PRO A 4 14.34 -51.24 7.57
C PRO A 4 13.39 -50.47 6.66
N SER A 5 12.60 -49.55 7.23
CA SER A 5 11.77 -48.66 6.43
C SER A 5 12.64 -47.98 5.37
N PRO A 6 12.21 -47.91 4.09
CA PRO A 6 12.98 -47.22 3.07
C PRO A 6 13.26 -45.80 3.56
N LYS A 7 14.51 -45.33 3.43
CA LYS A 7 14.84 -43.92 3.68
C LYS A 7 13.88 -43.09 2.82
N LYS A 8 13.12 -42.19 3.44
CA LYS A 8 12.32 -41.21 2.70
C LYS A 8 13.33 -40.29 1.99
N ASP A 9 13.52 -40.50 0.70
CA ASP A 9 14.35 -39.64 -0.13
C ASP A 9 13.54 -38.37 -0.43
N LEU A 10 13.84 -37.29 0.29
CA LEU A 10 13.22 -35.99 0.06
C LEU A 10 13.65 -35.43 -1.31
N MET A 11 12.69 -34.87 -2.04
CA MET A 11 12.95 -34.24 -3.34
C MET A 11 13.25 -32.76 -3.15
N ILE A 12 14.41 -32.30 -3.63
CA ILE A 12 14.76 -30.88 -3.62
C ILE A 12 14.47 -30.29 -4.99
N VAL A 13 13.56 -29.31 -5.04
CA VAL A 13 13.20 -28.57 -6.26
C VAL A 13 13.68 -27.14 -6.15
N ASN A 14 14.50 -26.73 -7.12
CA ASN A 14 15.00 -25.37 -7.22
C ASN A 14 14.14 -24.57 -8.21
N MET A 15 13.24 -23.73 -7.68
CA MET A 15 12.52 -22.76 -8.48
C MET A 15 13.42 -21.55 -8.72
N GLY A 16 13.99 -21.48 -9.93
CA GLY A 16 14.93 -20.43 -10.29
C GLY A 16 14.28 -19.03 -10.50
N PRO A 17 15.11 -18.00 -10.72
CA PRO A 17 14.66 -16.62 -10.95
C PRO A 17 13.81 -16.41 -12.21
N GLN A 18 13.78 -17.41 -13.11
CA GLN A 18 13.09 -17.35 -14.39
C GLN A 18 11.59 -17.70 -14.30
N HIS A 19 11.10 -18.10 -13.13
CA HIS A 19 9.71 -18.52 -12.98
C HIS A 19 8.77 -17.38 -13.44
N PRO A 20 7.69 -17.72 -14.18
CA PRO A 20 6.82 -16.71 -14.78
C PRO A 20 5.99 -16.03 -13.70
N SER A 21 6.46 -14.89 -13.21
CA SER A 21 5.77 -14.11 -12.21
C SER A 21 5.98 -12.61 -12.38
N MET A 22 5.00 -11.84 -11.92
CA MET A 22 5.05 -10.37 -11.88
C MET A 22 5.63 -9.83 -10.56
N HIS A 23 5.93 -10.68 -9.57
CA HIS A 23 6.40 -10.25 -8.25
C HIS A 23 7.92 -10.03 -8.13
N GLY A 24 8.58 -9.91 -9.29
CA GLY A 24 10.03 -9.79 -9.38
C GLY A 24 10.74 -11.14 -9.40
N VAL A 25 12.05 -11.10 -9.16
CA VAL A 25 12.94 -12.27 -9.24
C VAL A 25 13.24 -12.82 -7.86
N LEU A 26 12.85 -14.07 -7.64
CA LEU A 26 13.08 -14.84 -6.42
C LEU A 26 13.55 -16.24 -6.80
N ARG A 27 14.44 -16.82 -6.00
CA ARG A 27 14.78 -18.24 -6.08
C ARG A 27 14.33 -18.94 -4.82
N LEU A 28 13.58 -20.02 -4.96
CA LEU A 28 13.11 -20.84 -3.85
C LEU A 28 13.71 -22.23 -3.97
N ILE A 29 14.45 -22.67 -2.96
CA ILE A 29 14.87 -24.06 -2.84
C ILE A 29 13.85 -24.73 -1.92
N VAL A 30 12.99 -25.56 -2.52
CA VAL A 30 11.88 -26.21 -1.82
C VAL A 30 12.20 -27.67 -1.61
N THR A 31 12.10 -28.13 -0.37
CA THR A 31 12.25 -29.54 0.00
C THR A 31 10.86 -30.17 0.14
N LEU A 32 10.60 -31.21 -0.65
CA LEU A 32 9.31 -31.87 -0.80
C LEU A 32 9.37 -33.32 -0.30
N ASP A 33 8.30 -33.75 0.38
CA ASP A 33 7.97 -35.15 0.64
C ASP A 33 6.74 -35.51 -0.21
N GLY A 34 6.98 -35.92 -1.46
CA GLY A 34 5.91 -36.10 -2.44
C GLY A 34 5.27 -34.77 -2.85
N GLU A 35 4.03 -34.54 -2.41
CA GLU A 35 3.25 -33.31 -2.68
C GLU A 35 3.35 -32.27 -1.56
N ASP A 36 3.84 -32.67 -0.37
CA ASP A 36 3.92 -31.81 0.80
C ASP A 36 5.26 -31.06 0.84
N VAL A 37 5.18 -29.76 1.17
CA VAL A 37 6.37 -28.92 1.39
C VAL A 37 6.82 -29.05 2.84
N ILE A 38 8.05 -29.52 3.04
CA ILE A 38 8.66 -29.66 4.37
C ILE A 38 9.44 -28.40 4.75
N ASP A 39 10.16 -27.84 3.80
CA ASP A 39 11.01 -26.67 4.02
C ASP A 39 11.16 -25.85 2.73
N CYS A 40 11.41 -24.55 2.88
CA CYS A 40 11.60 -23.63 1.77
C CYS A 40 12.66 -22.59 2.16
N GLU A 41 13.78 -22.59 1.45
CA GLU A 41 14.83 -21.59 1.59
C GLU A 41 14.68 -20.53 0.47
N PRO A 42 14.23 -19.31 0.80
CA PRO A 42 14.19 -18.21 -0.14
C PRO A 42 15.56 -17.56 -0.30
N ILE A 43 16.16 -17.70 -1.49
CA ILE A 43 17.37 -16.98 -1.87
C ILE A 43 16.96 -15.63 -2.47
N LEU A 44 17.16 -14.60 -1.66
CA LEU A 44 16.91 -13.20 -1.99
C LEU A 44 18.18 -12.51 -2.51
N GLY A 45 18.03 -11.28 -3.00
CA GLY A 45 19.17 -10.41 -3.33
C GLY A 45 19.52 -10.30 -4.83
N TYR A 46 18.80 -10.98 -5.72
CA TYR A 46 18.99 -10.82 -7.17
C TYR A 46 18.78 -9.37 -7.67
N LEU A 47 17.97 -8.60 -6.94
CA LEU A 47 17.72 -7.17 -7.21
C LEU A 47 18.40 -6.24 -6.19
N HIS A 48 19.36 -6.74 -5.41
CA HIS A 48 20.09 -5.89 -4.47
C HIS A 48 20.94 -4.87 -5.24
N ARG A 49 20.60 -3.58 -5.11
CA ARG A 49 21.26 -2.46 -5.79
C ARG A 49 22.08 -1.56 -4.85
N GLY A 50 22.24 -1.95 -3.59
CA GLY A 50 22.96 -1.14 -2.60
C GLY A 50 22.38 0.26 -2.41
N MET A 51 21.04 0.38 -2.36
CA MET A 51 20.34 1.67 -2.25
C MET A 51 20.85 2.49 -1.05
N GLU A 52 21.05 1.84 0.10
CA GLU A 52 21.62 2.46 1.31
C GLU A 52 22.98 3.12 1.04
N LYS A 53 23.86 2.45 0.28
CA LYS A 53 25.18 2.98 -0.07
C LYS A 53 25.13 4.13 -1.07
N ILE A 54 24.15 4.11 -1.98
CA ILE A 54 23.87 5.21 -2.90
C ILE A 54 23.40 6.43 -2.08
N GLY A 55 22.54 6.21 -1.08
CA GLY A 55 22.05 7.24 -0.17
C GLY A 55 23.15 8.02 0.54
N GLU A 56 24.25 7.37 0.94
CA GLU A 56 25.40 8.04 1.57
C GLU A 56 26.08 9.09 0.69
N ASN A 57 26.05 8.90 -0.64
CA ASN A 57 26.75 9.75 -1.61
C ASN A 57 25.79 10.67 -2.40
N ARG A 58 24.55 10.81 -1.92
CA ARG A 58 23.54 11.66 -2.53
C ARG A 58 23.09 12.68 -1.51
N THR A 59 22.90 13.91 -1.98
CA THR A 59 22.30 14.93 -1.13
C THR A 59 20.83 14.58 -0.88
N ILE A 60 20.28 15.14 0.20
CA ILE A 60 18.89 14.91 0.62
C ILE A 60 17.91 15.14 -0.55
N ILE A 61 18.08 16.21 -1.33
CA ILE A 61 17.22 16.52 -2.50
C ILE A 61 17.34 15.47 -3.63
N GLN A 62 18.52 14.84 -3.77
CA GLN A 62 18.79 13.87 -4.83
C GLN A 62 18.35 12.44 -4.49
N TYR A 63 18.17 12.12 -3.21
CA TYR A 63 17.81 10.77 -2.76
C TYR A 63 16.37 10.72 -2.25
N LEU A 64 16.09 11.38 -1.13
CA LEU A 64 14.76 11.62 -0.57
C LEU A 64 14.84 12.82 0.40
N PRO A 65 14.12 13.93 0.17
CA PRO A 65 13.90 14.95 1.20
C PRO A 65 13.22 14.45 2.49
N TYR A 66 13.91 14.63 3.63
CA TYR A 66 13.44 14.28 4.97
C TYR A 66 12.92 15.54 5.69
N GLU A 67 11.60 15.73 5.75
CA GLU A 67 10.97 16.94 6.31
C GLU A 67 10.93 16.93 7.85
N GLN A 68 10.69 15.76 8.45
CA GLN A 68 10.62 15.61 9.92
C GLN A 68 11.93 15.97 10.62
N LEU A 69 13.09 15.63 10.02
CA LEU A 69 14.40 15.98 10.58
C LEU A 69 14.66 17.49 10.55
N GLY A 70 14.05 18.20 9.59
CA GLY A 70 14.17 19.65 9.43
C GLY A 70 13.15 20.46 10.22
N ASN A 71 12.22 19.81 10.95
CA ASN A 71 11.08 20.45 11.61
C ASN A 71 10.28 21.42 10.70
N ILE A 72 10.19 21.10 9.40
CA ILE A 72 9.48 21.94 8.43
C ILE A 72 7.98 21.64 8.53
N GLN A 73 7.18 22.67 8.82
CA GLN A 73 5.73 22.56 8.84
C GLN A 73 5.18 22.53 7.40
N VAL A 74 4.43 21.48 7.07
CA VAL A 74 3.85 21.29 5.74
C VAL A 74 2.52 22.07 5.64
N PRO A 75 2.30 22.86 4.56
CA PRO A 75 1.02 23.52 4.35
C PRO A 75 -0.14 22.51 4.25
N LYS A 76 -1.30 22.86 4.83
CA LYS A 76 -2.48 21.98 4.84
C LYS A 76 -2.91 21.48 3.46
N ARG A 77 -2.89 22.36 2.44
CA ARG A 77 -3.21 21.99 1.06
C ARG A 77 -2.26 20.91 0.52
N ALA A 78 -0.96 21.05 0.78
CA ALA A 78 0.04 20.07 0.35
C ALA A 78 -0.16 18.71 1.04
N SER A 79 -0.49 18.70 2.32
CA SER A 79 -0.81 17.45 3.03
C SER A 79 -2.05 16.75 2.47
N TYR A 80 -3.13 17.49 2.16
CA TYR A 80 -4.31 16.92 1.53
C TYR A 80 -4.02 16.27 0.17
N ILE A 81 -3.23 16.93 -0.66
CA ILE A 81 -2.83 16.38 -1.98
C ILE A 81 -1.97 15.12 -1.79
N ARG A 82 -1.09 15.08 -0.79
CA ARG A 82 -0.33 13.86 -0.46
C ARG A 82 -1.26 12.71 -0.08
N VAL A 83 -2.21 12.94 0.83
CA VAL A 83 -3.19 11.92 1.22
C VAL A 83 -3.92 11.37 0.00
N ILE A 84 -4.38 12.24 -0.91
CA ILE A 84 -5.04 11.81 -2.16
C ILE A 84 -4.12 10.93 -3.01
N LEU A 85 -2.88 11.37 -3.26
CA LEU A 85 -1.93 10.62 -4.10
C LEU A 85 -1.45 9.32 -3.44
N LEU A 86 -1.29 9.29 -2.12
CA LEU A 86 -0.94 8.11 -1.35
C LEU A 86 -2.05 7.06 -1.39
N GLU A 87 -3.31 7.47 -1.22
CA GLU A 87 -4.44 6.54 -1.31
C GLU A 87 -4.69 6.06 -2.76
N LEU A 88 -4.47 6.90 -3.77
CA LEU A 88 -4.46 6.45 -5.18
C LEU A 88 -3.33 5.44 -5.44
N SER A 89 -2.15 5.67 -4.87
CA SER A 89 -1.01 4.74 -4.97
C SER A 89 -1.28 3.43 -4.22
N ARG A 90 -2.00 3.49 -3.09
CA ARG A 90 -2.47 2.29 -2.37
C ARG A 90 -3.44 1.48 -3.23
N ILE A 91 -4.42 2.12 -3.87
CA ILE A 91 -5.33 1.45 -4.83
C ILE A 91 -4.53 0.80 -5.95
N ALA A 92 -3.58 1.53 -6.56
CA ALA A 92 -2.72 1.00 -7.60
C ALA A 92 -1.90 -0.21 -7.10
N SER A 93 -1.35 -0.15 -5.88
CA SER A 93 -0.60 -1.26 -5.28
C SER A 93 -1.46 -2.50 -4.97
N HIS A 94 -2.77 -2.32 -4.71
CA HIS A 94 -3.68 -3.44 -4.52
C HIS A 94 -4.17 -4.05 -5.84
N LEU A 95 -4.32 -3.24 -6.90
CA LEU A 95 -4.67 -3.69 -8.24
C LEU A 95 -3.50 -4.32 -8.99
N LEU A 96 -2.31 -3.76 -8.81
CA LEU A 96 -1.06 -4.18 -9.41
C LEU A 96 -0.08 -4.49 -8.30
N TRP A 97 0.29 -5.76 -8.17
CA TRP A 97 1.38 -6.16 -7.29
C TRP A 97 2.75 -5.96 -7.97
N LEU A 98 3.00 -4.73 -8.48
CA LEU A 98 4.32 -4.14 -8.80
C LEU A 98 4.20 -2.61 -9.03
N GLY A 99 5.05 -1.81 -8.37
CA GLY A 99 5.46 -0.49 -8.87
C GLY A 99 5.11 0.74 -7.99
N PRO A 100 6.11 1.41 -7.38
CA PRO A 100 5.91 2.63 -6.60
C PRO A 100 5.85 3.87 -7.51
N PHE A 101 4.79 4.65 -7.40
CA PHE A 101 4.89 6.10 -7.64
C PHE A 101 5.32 6.76 -6.32
N MET A 102 6.61 6.69 -6.02
CA MET A 102 7.21 7.45 -4.92
C MET A 102 7.49 8.87 -5.38
N ALA A 103 6.69 9.79 -4.87
CA ALA A 103 7.13 11.14 -4.54
C ALA A 103 6.50 11.47 -3.18
N ASP A 104 6.98 10.81 -2.12
CA ASP A 104 6.52 10.99 -0.72
C ASP A 104 6.92 12.35 -0.13
N ILE A 105 7.11 13.38 -0.95
CA ILE A 105 7.80 14.59 -0.51
C ILE A 105 7.36 15.80 -1.28
N GLY A 106 6.49 16.57 -0.63
CA GLY A 106 6.02 17.84 -1.13
C GLY A 106 5.21 17.72 -2.42
N VAL A 107 4.20 18.57 -2.53
CA VAL A 107 3.56 18.80 -3.80
C VAL A 107 4.50 19.73 -4.57
N ALA A 108 5.37 19.17 -5.42
CA ALA A 108 6.34 19.96 -6.19
C ALA A 108 5.64 20.97 -7.12
N ALA A 109 4.44 20.61 -7.59
CA ALA A 109 3.52 21.46 -8.33
C ALA A 109 2.09 21.07 -7.95
N ASP A 110 1.20 22.06 -7.84
CA ASP A 110 -0.22 21.83 -7.53
C ASP A 110 -0.91 21.01 -8.64
N LEU A 111 -2.13 20.54 -8.35
CA LEU A 111 -2.93 19.72 -9.25
C LEU A 111 -3.26 20.48 -10.54
N PRO A 112 -3.16 19.83 -11.73
CA PRO A 112 -3.51 20.48 -12.98
C PRO A 112 -5.01 20.79 -13.06
N HIS A 113 -5.37 21.72 -13.94
CA HIS A 113 -6.77 22.07 -14.25
C HIS A 113 -7.59 20.83 -14.61
N GLY A 114 -8.83 20.75 -14.11
CA GLY A 114 -9.77 19.64 -14.31
C GLY A 114 -9.40 18.32 -13.63
N TRP A 115 -8.31 18.26 -12.85
CA TRP A 115 -7.85 17.00 -12.25
C TRP A 115 -8.81 16.49 -11.16
N ILE A 116 -9.36 17.39 -10.34
CA ILE A 116 -10.28 17.03 -9.25
C ILE A 116 -11.54 16.35 -9.81
N ASP A 117 -12.15 16.95 -10.82
CA ASP A 117 -13.35 16.39 -11.46
C ASP A 117 -13.07 15.01 -12.06
N LYS A 118 -11.91 14.85 -12.70
CA LYS A 118 -11.48 13.54 -13.24
C LYS A 118 -11.20 12.51 -12.15
N CYS A 119 -10.69 12.94 -11.00
CA CYS A 119 -10.46 12.06 -9.86
C CYS A 119 -11.79 11.59 -9.26
N LEU A 120 -12.80 12.47 -9.17
CA LEU A 120 -14.16 12.11 -8.76
C LEU A 120 -14.81 11.14 -9.75
N ASP A 121 -14.75 11.43 -11.05
CA ASP A 121 -15.21 10.52 -12.12
C ASP A 121 -14.59 9.11 -11.95
N PHE A 122 -13.29 9.06 -11.65
CA PHE A 122 -12.57 7.81 -11.41
C PHE A 122 -13.04 7.09 -10.15
N CYS A 123 -13.23 7.80 -9.03
CA CYS A 123 -13.69 7.20 -7.77
C CYS A 123 -15.03 6.49 -7.94
N ASP A 124 -15.99 7.14 -8.60
CA ASP A 124 -17.33 6.59 -8.84
C ASP A 124 -17.28 5.37 -9.79
N TYR A 125 -16.48 5.47 -10.85
CA TYR A 125 -16.26 4.36 -11.76
C TYR A 125 -15.60 3.16 -11.06
N PHE A 126 -14.57 3.41 -10.27
CA PHE A 126 -13.76 2.37 -9.65
C PHE A 126 -14.55 1.60 -8.57
N LEU A 127 -15.37 2.29 -7.77
CA LEU A 127 -16.24 1.64 -6.77
C LEU A 127 -17.17 0.58 -7.40
N THR A 128 -17.69 0.88 -8.59
CA THR A 128 -18.50 -0.06 -9.37
C THR A 128 -17.68 -1.28 -9.81
N ARG A 129 -16.43 -1.08 -10.23
CA ARG A 129 -15.53 -2.16 -10.66
C ARG A 129 -15.08 -3.06 -9.52
N VAL A 130 -14.79 -2.50 -8.35
CA VAL A 130 -14.44 -3.30 -7.16
C VAL A 130 -15.56 -4.27 -6.80
N THR A 131 -16.81 -3.79 -6.84
CA THR A 131 -17.99 -4.62 -6.61
C THR A 131 -18.13 -5.74 -7.65
N GLU A 132 -17.82 -5.45 -8.92
CA GLU A 132 -17.81 -6.45 -9.99
C GLU A 132 -16.73 -7.51 -9.78
N TYR A 133 -15.50 -7.11 -9.42
CA TYR A 133 -14.40 -8.03 -9.13
C TYR A 133 -14.70 -8.94 -7.95
N GLN A 134 -15.30 -8.40 -6.88
CA GLN A 134 -15.74 -9.21 -5.74
C GLN A 134 -16.79 -10.26 -6.17
N LYS A 135 -17.77 -9.87 -6.98
CA LYS A 135 -18.80 -10.81 -7.46
C LYS A 135 -18.20 -11.94 -8.29
N LEU A 136 -17.19 -11.65 -9.11
CA LEU A 136 -16.54 -12.64 -9.97
C LEU A 136 -15.63 -13.62 -9.20
N ILE A 137 -14.84 -13.12 -8.26
CA ILE A 137 -13.79 -13.91 -7.59
C ILE A 137 -14.25 -14.43 -6.24
N THR A 138 -14.80 -13.56 -5.39
CA THR A 138 -15.05 -13.88 -3.97
C THR A 138 -16.10 -14.97 -3.79
N ARG A 139 -17.03 -15.15 -4.74
CA ARG A 139 -18.06 -16.19 -4.72
C ARG A 139 -17.70 -17.45 -5.51
N ASN A 140 -16.53 -17.49 -6.14
CA ASN A 140 -16.13 -18.63 -6.96
C ASN A 140 -15.66 -19.79 -6.05
N PRO A 141 -16.34 -20.95 -6.06
CA PRO A 141 -15.95 -22.08 -5.20
C PRO A 141 -14.53 -22.57 -5.48
N ILE A 142 -14.07 -22.53 -6.73
CA ILE A 142 -12.71 -22.94 -7.11
C ILE A 142 -11.67 -22.01 -6.48
N PHE A 143 -11.98 -20.72 -6.36
CA PHE A 143 -11.07 -19.78 -5.72
C PHE A 143 -11.02 -20.03 -4.21
N LEU A 144 -12.19 -20.17 -3.57
CA LEU A 144 -12.29 -20.42 -2.13
C LEU A 144 -11.53 -21.68 -1.70
N GLU A 145 -11.72 -22.81 -2.41
CA GLU A 145 -11.00 -24.06 -2.14
C GLU A 145 -9.47 -23.93 -2.20
N ARG A 146 -8.94 -22.90 -2.88
CA ARG A 146 -7.49 -22.68 -3.06
C ARG A 146 -6.88 -21.72 -2.05
N VAL A 147 -7.69 -20.89 -1.39
CA VAL A 147 -7.20 -19.83 -0.49
C VAL A 147 -7.68 -19.98 0.94
N GLU A 148 -8.84 -20.59 1.15
CA GLU A 148 -9.42 -20.84 2.46
C GLU A 148 -8.56 -21.84 3.23
N GLY A 149 -8.15 -21.49 4.44
CA GLY A 149 -7.32 -22.34 5.29
C GLY A 149 -5.85 -22.48 4.84
N VAL A 150 -5.41 -21.75 3.80
CA VAL A 150 -4.03 -21.81 3.31
C VAL A 150 -3.18 -20.67 3.90
N GLY A 151 -2.06 -21.03 4.53
CA GLY A 151 -1.07 -20.09 5.07
C GLY A 151 -1.60 -19.31 6.27
N ILE A 152 -2.19 -20.01 7.23
CA ILE A 152 -2.72 -19.43 8.47
C ILE A 152 -1.56 -18.90 9.30
N VAL A 153 -1.67 -17.64 9.74
CA VAL A 153 -0.72 -17.02 10.67
C VAL A 153 -1.50 -16.48 11.87
N GLY A 154 -1.11 -16.91 13.07
CA GLY A 154 -1.74 -16.44 14.32
C GLY A 154 -1.33 -15.00 14.67
N ALA A 155 -2.12 -14.33 15.52
CA ALA A 155 -1.83 -12.96 15.95
C ALA A 155 -0.48 -12.81 16.66
N GLU A 156 -0.16 -13.70 17.59
CA GLU A 156 1.10 -13.66 18.35
C GLU A 156 2.32 -13.94 17.45
N GLU A 157 2.17 -14.89 16.53
CA GLU A 157 3.21 -15.24 15.56
C GLU A 157 3.47 -14.10 14.57
N ALA A 158 2.40 -13.46 14.08
CA ALA A 158 2.51 -12.28 13.22
C ALA A 158 3.29 -11.14 13.89
N ILE A 159 3.04 -10.90 15.18
CA ILE A 159 3.76 -9.88 15.97
C ILE A 159 5.23 -10.29 16.17
N ASN A 160 5.48 -11.55 16.53
CA ASN A 160 6.82 -12.05 16.79
C ASN A 160 7.71 -12.05 15.53
N TRP A 161 7.13 -12.31 14.36
CA TRP A 161 7.81 -12.22 13.07
C TRP A 161 7.93 -10.78 12.54
N GLY A 162 7.31 -9.80 13.21
CA GLY A 162 7.33 -8.40 12.78
C GLY A 162 6.53 -8.15 11.49
N LEU A 163 5.47 -8.92 11.23
CA LEU A 163 4.59 -8.69 10.10
C LEU A 163 3.84 -7.36 10.27
N SER A 164 3.61 -6.65 9.16
CA SER A 164 2.95 -5.34 9.15
C SER A 164 1.90 -5.21 8.05
N GLY A 165 1.07 -4.16 8.15
CA GLY A 165 0.05 -3.83 7.15
C GLY A 165 -1.05 -4.89 7.03
N PRO A 166 -1.46 -5.29 5.81
CA PRO A 166 -2.57 -6.22 5.61
C PRO A 166 -2.30 -7.63 6.16
N MET A 167 -1.03 -8.05 6.25
CA MET A 167 -0.68 -9.37 6.80
C MET A 167 -1.03 -9.44 8.29
N LEU A 168 -0.66 -8.41 9.05
CA LEU A 168 -0.94 -8.31 10.49
C LEU A 168 -2.45 -8.17 10.76
N ARG A 169 -3.14 -7.34 9.98
CA ARG A 169 -4.59 -7.08 10.12
C ARG A 169 -5.46 -8.28 9.76
N ALA A 170 -5.00 -9.13 8.85
CA ALA A 170 -5.70 -10.37 8.51
C ALA A 170 -5.61 -11.43 9.62
N SER A 171 -4.63 -11.31 10.52
CA SER A 171 -4.41 -12.22 11.65
C SER A 171 -5.10 -11.78 12.95
N GLY A 172 -6.04 -10.82 12.89
CA GLY A 172 -6.85 -10.40 14.04
C GLY A 172 -6.32 -9.19 14.81
N VAL A 173 -5.26 -8.52 14.33
CA VAL A 173 -4.65 -7.37 15.02
C VAL A 173 -5.09 -6.07 14.34
N GLN A 174 -5.92 -5.27 15.02
CA GLN A 174 -6.40 -3.98 14.54
C GLN A 174 -5.32 -2.89 14.71
N TRP A 175 -4.32 -2.91 13.83
CA TRP A 175 -3.20 -1.97 13.87
C TRP A 175 -2.98 -1.31 12.51
N ASP A 176 -3.09 0.03 12.48
CA ASP A 176 -2.79 0.85 11.30
C ASP A 176 -2.06 2.13 11.74
N LEU A 177 -0.87 2.36 11.18
CA LEU A 177 -0.02 3.50 11.53
C LEU A 177 -0.71 4.85 11.27
N ARG A 178 -1.63 4.94 10.30
CA ARG A 178 -2.34 6.18 9.98
C ARG A 178 -3.26 6.64 11.11
N LYS A 179 -3.79 5.70 11.92
CA LYS A 179 -4.61 6.01 13.10
C LYS A 179 -3.78 6.11 14.39
N VAL A 180 -2.71 5.32 14.49
CA VAL A 180 -1.89 5.26 15.71
C VAL A 180 -0.94 6.43 15.83
N ASP A 181 -0.21 6.76 14.75
CA ASP A 181 0.81 7.80 14.76
C ASP A 181 0.25 9.18 14.37
N HIS A 182 -1.07 9.30 14.16
CA HIS A 182 -1.74 10.54 13.77
C HIS A 182 -1.04 11.24 12.59
N TYR A 183 -0.81 10.46 11.52
CA TYR A 183 0.00 10.89 10.38
C TYR A 183 -0.73 11.96 9.55
N GLU A 184 -0.06 13.10 9.31
CA GLU A 184 -0.55 14.17 8.44
C GLU A 184 -2.01 14.60 8.75
N SER A 185 -2.92 14.57 7.78
CA SER A 185 -4.33 14.95 7.92
C SER A 185 -5.28 13.75 7.96
N TYR A 186 -4.78 12.53 8.20
CA TYR A 186 -5.62 11.31 8.20
C TYR A 186 -6.69 11.29 9.31
N ASP A 187 -6.47 12.03 10.39
CA ASP A 187 -7.43 12.17 11.50
C ASP A 187 -8.66 13.01 11.14
N GLU A 188 -8.58 13.84 10.10
CA GLU A 188 -9.68 14.70 9.68
C GLU A 188 -10.76 13.93 8.89
N PHE A 189 -10.47 12.68 8.49
CA PHE A 189 -11.35 11.85 7.66
C PHE A 189 -11.99 10.72 8.45
N ASP A 190 -13.24 10.40 8.09
CA ASP A 190 -13.98 9.28 8.66
C ASP A 190 -13.76 8.01 7.83
N TRP A 191 -13.06 7.02 8.40
CA TRP A 191 -12.74 5.75 7.77
C TRP A 191 -12.44 4.68 8.81
N GLU A 192 -12.68 3.43 8.43
CA GLU A 192 -12.55 2.26 9.29
C GLU A 192 -11.37 1.40 8.86
N VAL A 193 -10.71 0.76 9.83
CA VAL A 193 -9.59 -0.15 9.54
C VAL A 193 -10.14 -1.54 9.20
N PRO A 194 -10.00 -2.03 7.96
CA PRO A 194 -10.43 -3.38 7.62
C PRO A 194 -9.50 -4.40 8.30
N TRP A 195 -10.10 -5.38 8.98
CA TRP A 195 -9.39 -6.45 9.66
C TRP A 195 -10.19 -7.76 9.53
N GLN A 196 -9.50 -8.88 9.72
CA GLN A 196 -10.06 -10.23 9.70
C GLN A 196 -9.39 -11.05 10.79
N LYS A 197 -10.00 -12.16 11.24
CA LYS A 197 -9.51 -12.94 12.39
C LYS A 197 -8.82 -14.24 11.99
N GLU A 198 -9.13 -14.73 10.81
CA GLU A 198 -8.84 -16.09 10.36
C GLU A 198 -7.35 -16.30 10.02
N GLY A 199 -6.63 -15.24 9.66
CA GLY A 199 -5.18 -15.30 9.38
C GLY A 199 -4.80 -16.04 8.10
N ASP A 200 -5.77 -16.51 7.32
CA ASP A 200 -5.57 -17.26 6.10
C ASP A 200 -5.41 -16.35 4.86
N SER A 201 -5.21 -16.97 3.69
CA SER A 201 -5.04 -16.23 2.44
C SER A 201 -6.33 -15.50 2.01
N LEU A 202 -7.50 -16.03 2.39
CA LEU A 202 -8.78 -15.38 2.14
C LEU A 202 -8.95 -14.11 2.97
N ALA A 203 -8.66 -14.15 4.27
CA ALA A 203 -8.66 -13.01 5.16
C ALA A 203 -7.77 -11.88 4.62
N ARG A 204 -6.57 -12.24 4.16
CA ARG A 204 -5.64 -11.31 3.52
C ARG A 204 -6.17 -10.70 2.22
N TYR A 205 -6.93 -11.45 1.44
CA TYR A 205 -7.60 -10.94 0.26
C TYR A 205 -8.71 -9.95 0.65
N LEU A 206 -9.58 -10.34 1.59
CA LEU A 206 -10.70 -9.51 2.05
C LEU A 206 -10.24 -8.18 2.66
N VAL A 207 -9.19 -8.19 3.47
CA VAL A 207 -8.60 -6.96 4.02
C VAL A 207 -8.16 -6.02 2.89
N ARG A 208 -7.46 -6.52 1.87
CA ARG A 208 -7.00 -5.67 0.74
C ARG A 208 -8.15 -5.11 -0.08
N ILE A 209 -9.22 -5.89 -0.29
CA ILE A 209 -10.40 -5.36 -0.98
C ILE A 209 -11.08 -4.28 -0.12
N GLY A 210 -11.21 -4.51 1.19
CA GLY A 210 -11.72 -3.52 2.13
C GLY A 210 -10.89 -2.24 2.13
N GLU A 211 -9.56 -2.36 2.10
CA GLU A 211 -8.65 -1.22 2.02
C GLU A 211 -8.90 -0.39 0.75
N MET A 212 -9.13 -1.01 -0.40
CA MET A 212 -9.45 -0.27 -1.62
C MET A 212 -10.74 0.55 -1.49
N THR A 213 -11.78 -0.01 -0.85
CA THR A 213 -13.04 0.71 -0.62
C THR A 213 -12.86 1.88 0.34
N GLU A 214 -12.15 1.68 1.45
CA GLU A 214 -11.87 2.75 2.43
C GLU A 214 -10.95 3.82 1.84
N SER A 215 -10.02 3.45 0.96
CA SER A 215 -9.16 4.41 0.24
C SER A 215 -9.99 5.37 -0.60
N ILE A 216 -10.98 4.86 -1.35
CA ILE A 216 -11.90 5.70 -2.14
C ILE A 216 -12.68 6.64 -1.22
N LYS A 217 -13.16 6.14 -0.08
CA LYS A 217 -13.90 6.93 0.91
C LYS A 217 -13.05 8.08 1.46
N ILE A 218 -11.76 7.85 1.70
CA ILE A 218 -10.81 8.89 2.12
C ILE A 218 -10.59 9.90 0.99
N ILE A 219 -10.36 9.44 -0.25
CA ILE A 219 -10.13 10.32 -1.40
C ILE A 219 -11.32 11.24 -1.65
N GLN A 220 -12.55 10.72 -1.63
CA GLN A 220 -13.77 11.53 -1.81
C GLN A 220 -13.87 12.64 -0.75
N GLN A 221 -13.66 12.30 0.53
CA GLN A 221 -13.67 13.29 1.61
C GLN A 221 -12.54 14.32 1.48
N ALA A 222 -11.35 13.90 1.05
CA ALA A 222 -10.21 14.78 0.86
C ALA A 222 -10.43 15.77 -0.30
N LEU A 223 -11.04 15.32 -1.40
CA LEU A 223 -11.36 16.17 -2.56
C LEU A 223 -12.43 17.22 -2.22
N GLU A 224 -13.44 16.88 -1.42
CA GLU A 224 -14.48 17.81 -0.97
C GLU A 224 -13.94 18.89 -0.01
N ARG A 225 -12.99 18.52 0.84
CA ARG A 225 -12.49 19.37 1.93
C ARG A 225 -11.16 20.07 1.61
N ILE A 226 -10.62 19.90 0.40
CA ILE A 226 -9.31 20.44 0.04
C ILE A 226 -9.26 21.97 0.25
N PRO A 227 -8.32 22.49 1.07
CA PRO A 227 -8.19 23.92 1.28
C PRO A 227 -7.92 24.66 -0.04
N GLY A 228 -8.81 25.60 -0.39
CA GLY A 228 -8.72 26.38 -1.63
C GLY A 228 -9.41 25.76 -2.85
N GLY A 229 -9.96 24.55 -2.74
CA GLY A 229 -10.72 23.91 -3.83
C GLY A 229 -9.87 23.56 -5.06
N PRO A 230 -10.51 23.43 -6.25
CA PRO A 230 -9.81 23.27 -7.52
C PRO A 230 -8.79 24.38 -7.77
N TYR A 231 -7.65 24.02 -8.35
CA TYR A 231 -6.56 24.96 -8.64
C TYR A 231 -7.02 26.15 -9.52
N GLU A 232 -7.94 25.91 -10.46
CA GLU A 232 -8.60 26.95 -11.29
C GLU A 232 -9.24 28.07 -10.46
N ASN A 233 -9.95 27.68 -9.40
CA ASN A 233 -10.63 28.63 -8.52
C ASN A 233 -9.63 29.36 -7.62
N LEU A 234 -8.50 28.72 -7.31
CA LEU A 234 -7.43 29.32 -6.52
C LEU A 234 -6.65 30.37 -7.33
N GLU A 235 -6.26 30.05 -8.56
CA GLU A 235 -5.59 30.99 -9.46
C GLU A 235 -6.49 32.18 -9.79
N THR A 236 -7.77 31.95 -10.09
CA THR A 236 -8.73 33.04 -10.36
C THR A 236 -8.82 34.01 -9.18
N ARG A 237 -8.83 33.51 -7.94
CA ARG A 237 -8.76 34.35 -6.72
C ARG A 237 -7.43 35.10 -6.56
N HIS A 238 -6.33 34.56 -7.08
CA HIS A 238 -5.05 35.28 -7.11
C HIS A 238 -5.05 36.40 -8.16
N PHE A 239 -5.75 36.22 -9.29
CA PHE A 239 -5.93 37.27 -10.30
C PHE A 239 -6.93 38.34 -9.87
N ASP A 240 -7.95 37.98 -9.08
CA ASP A 240 -8.97 38.90 -8.55
C ASP A 240 -8.49 39.69 -7.32
N ARG A 241 -7.37 39.30 -6.69
CA ARG A 241 -6.70 40.16 -5.71
C ARG A 241 -6.07 41.33 -6.48
N GLU A 242 -6.72 42.49 -6.46
CA GLU A 242 -6.02 43.75 -6.64
C GLU A 242 -4.74 43.70 -5.78
N ARG A 243 -3.61 44.17 -6.34
CA ARG A 243 -2.33 44.25 -5.63
C ARG A 243 -2.53 45.02 -4.32
N ASP A 244 -2.75 44.30 -3.23
CA ASP A 244 -2.72 44.85 -1.89
C ASP A 244 -1.23 45.05 -1.52
N PRO A 245 -0.73 46.28 -1.32
CA PRO A 245 0.69 46.53 -1.07
C PRO A 245 1.16 46.13 0.34
N GLU A 246 0.27 45.68 1.22
CA GLU A 246 0.58 45.41 2.63
C GLU A 246 0.71 43.90 2.88
N TRP A 247 1.90 43.36 2.64
CA TRP A 247 2.34 42.04 3.13
C TRP A 247 3.72 42.16 3.79
N ASP A 248 3.87 43.12 4.71
CA ASP A 248 4.99 43.18 5.66
C ASP A 248 4.65 44.14 6.82
N ASP A 249 3.70 43.76 7.66
CA ASP A 249 3.75 44.13 9.09
C ASP A 249 2.89 43.13 9.86
N ASP A 250 3.54 42.17 10.51
CA ASP A 250 3.25 41.90 11.91
C ASP A 250 4.38 41.08 12.55
N ARG A 251 4.82 41.62 13.68
CA ARG A 251 5.87 41.15 14.58
C ARG A 251 5.41 39.98 15.44
#